data_AF-C4K4Q2-F1
#
_entry.id   AF-C4K4Q2-F1
#
_cell.length_a   1.000
_cell.length_b   1.000
_cell.length_c   1.000
_cell.angle_alpha   90.00
_cell.angle_beta   90.00
_cell.angle_gamma   90.00
#
_symmetry.space_group_name_H-M   'P 1'
#
loop_
_entity.id
_entity.type
_entity.pdbx_description
1 polymer ?
#
loop_
_entity_poly.entity_id
_entity_poly.type
_entity_poly.pdbx_seq_one_letter_code
_entity_poly.pdbx_strand_id
1 'polypeptide(L)'
;MYFLRRRVNITSRNLELCFPEISLFERQKMVKKNFEALGIGLLESGMAWFWPDWRVKHWSRLIGLECVEKVQKSRQGILLIGVHFLTLEFAARILGLHKQAIGVYRPHNNKVINWIQIYGRTRSNKGLIDRNHIKTMILCLKKGEILWYLPDHDYGPRSSVFVPFFAVEQAATTRGTHLLISKGSANCVPYHLVRLPDAKGYRMTISPALNNFPLQDETETAASMNKVIENIIQKAPEQYMWQHRRFKTRPKGEESLY
;
A
#
# COMPACT_ATOMS: atom_id res chain seq x y z
N MET A 1 -8.74 -12.28 22.48
CA MET A 1 -7.48 -12.39 21.73
C MET A 1 -6.33 -11.96 22.65
N TYR A 2 -5.37 -12.84 22.95
CA TYR A 2 -4.44 -12.64 24.08
C TYR A 2 -3.17 -11.82 23.75
N PHE A 3 -2.75 -11.78 22.48
CA PHE A 3 -1.55 -11.05 22.03
C PHE A 3 -1.90 -9.70 21.37
N LEU A 4 -0.97 -8.73 21.47
CA LEU A 4 -1.05 -7.42 20.83
C LEU A 4 -2.33 -6.61 21.13
N ARG A 5 -2.82 -6.63 22.38
CA ARG A 5 -4.07 -5.94 22.81
C ARG A 5 -4.22 -4.52 22.27
N ARG A 6 -3.15 -3.71 22.35
CA ARG A 6 -3.15 -2.33 21.80
C ARG A 6 -3.45 -2.30 20.31
N ARG A 7 -2.89 -3.21 19.51
CA ARG A 7 -3.14 -3.28 18.05
C ARG A 7 -4.54 -3.77 17.75
N VAL A 8 -5.09 -4.67 18.56
CA VAL A 8 -6.48 -5.12 18.46
C VAL A 8 -7.44 -3.94 18.64
N ASN A 9 -7.22 -3.12 19.68
CA ASN A 9 -8.03 -1.93 19.93
C ASN A 9 -7.95 -0.92 18.77
N ILE A 10 -6.75 -0.65 18.26
CA ILE A 10 -6.55 0.23 17.08
C ILE A 10 -7.29 -0.32 15.85
N THR A 11 -7.20 -1.63 15.61
CA THR A 11 -7.86 -2.28 14.48
C THR A 11 -9.37 -2.17 14.58
N SER A 12 -9.94 -2.49 15.76
CA SER A 12 -11.37 -2.35 16.01
C SER A 12 -11.85 -0.91 15.86
N ARG A 13 -11.08 0.07 16.36
CA ARG A 13 -11.41 1.49 16.25
C ARG A 13 -11.35 1.97 14.80
N ASN A 14 -10.37 1.54 14.02
CA ASN A 14 -10.31 1.88 12.60
C ASN A 14 -11.51 1.32 11.82
N LEU A 15 -11.87 0.06 12.07
CA LEU A 15 -13.02 -0.57 11.42
C LEU A 15 -14.33 0.13 11.80
N GLU A 16 -14.49 0.52 13.07
CA GLU A 16 -15.63 1.32 13.53
C GLU A 16 -15.72 2.67 12.81
N LEU A 17 -14.60 3.37 12.66
CA LEU A 17 -14.55 4.67 12.01
C LEU A 17 -14.79 4.59 10.50
N CYS A 18 -14.29 3.54 9.84
CA CYS A 18 -14.45 3.37 8.40
C CYS A 18 -15.81 2.80 7.99
N PHE A 19 -16.38 1.93 8.82
CA PHE A 19 -17.59 1.16 8.54
C PHE A 19 -18.57 1.27 9.72
N PRO A 20 -19.13 2.46 10.00
CA PRO A 20 -20.02 2.67 11.15
C PRO A 20 -21.31 1.82 11.08
N GLU A 21 -21.68 1.35 9.90
CA GLU A 21 -22.88 0.56 9.63
C GLU A 21 -22.77 -0.92 10.04
N ILE A 22 -21.56 -1.46 10.21
CA ILE A 22 -21.40 -2.88 10.58
C ILE A 22 -21.65 -3.09 12.07
N SER A 23 -22.31 -4.19 12.42
CA SER A 23 -22.60 -4.51 13.81
C SER A 23 -21.32 -4.77 14.62
N LEU A 24 -21.39 -4.62 15.94
CA LEU A 24 -20.27 -4.97 16.84
C LEU A 24 -19.79 -6.41 16.64
N PHE A 25 -20.73 -7.33 16.39
CA PHE A 25 -20.43 -8.75 16.14
C PHE A 25 -19.64 -8.94 14.83
N GLU A 26 -20.07 -8.32 13.74
CA GLU A 26 -19.36 -8.37 12.46
C GLU A 26 -17.99 -7.72 12.54
N ARG A 27 -17.89 -6.58 13.25
CA ARG A 27 -16.63 -5.91 13.51
C ARG A 27 -15.65 -6.83 14.24
N GLN A 28 -16.09 -7.52 15.30
CA GLN A 28 -15.24 -8.48 16.02
C GLN A 28 -14.81 -9.66 15.13
N LYS A 29 -15.69 -10.16 14.27
CA LYS A 29 -15.37 -11.19 13.28
C LYS A 29 -14.32 -10.69 12.27
N MET A 30 -14.44 -9.46 11.80
CA MET A 30 -13.48 -8.82 10.90
C MET A 30 -12.12 -8.62 11.57
N VAL A 31 -12.09 -8.15 12.83
CA VAL A 31 -10.86 -8.05 13.62
C VAL A 31 -10.16 -9.40 13.73
N LYS A 32 -10.90 -10.47 14.04
CA LYS A 32 -10.34 -11.83 14.13
C LYS A 32 -9.69 -12.25 12.81
N LYS A 33 -10.42 -12.14 11.69
CA LYS A 33 -9.90 -12.46 10.35
C LYS A 33 -8.66 -11.64 10.00
N ASN A 34 -8.65 -10.36 10.37
CA ASN A 34 -7.52 -9.48 10.10
C ASN A 34 -6.25 -9.89 10.86
N PHE A 35 -6.39 -10.35 12.10
CA PHE A 35 -5.24 -10.85 12.85
C PHE A 35 -4.80 -12.27 12.45
N GLU A 36 -5.72 -13.11 11.99
CA GLU A 36 -5.35 -14.35 11.28
C GLU A 36 -4.52 -14.02 10.04
N ALA A 37 -4.96 -13.02 9.26
CA ALA A 37 -4.23 -12.56 8.10
C ALA A 37 -2.85 -11.95 8.44
N LEU A 38 -2.72 -11.29 9.59
CA LEU A 38 -1.46 -10.74 10.09
C LEU A 38 -0.47 -11.86 10.44
N GLY A 39 -0.95 -12.90 11.14
CA GLY A 39 -0.13 -14.07 11.45
C GLY A 39 0.42 -14.75 10.20
N ILE A 40 -0.44 -14.92 9.18
CA ILE A 40 -0.02 -15.46 7.87
C ILE A 40 0.96 -14.49 7.17
N GLY A 41 0.73 -13.18 7.24
CA GLY A 41 1.60 -12.15 6.65
C GLY A 41 3.05 -12.17 7.14
N LEU A 42 3.27 -12.56 8.40
CA LEU A 42 4.61 -12.77 8.94
C LEU A 42 5.32 -13.93 8.23
N LEU A 43 4.63 -15.05 8.00
CA LEU A 43 5.17 -16.18 7.26
C LEU A 43 5.40 -15.83 5.79
N GLU A 44 4.48 -15.08 5.18
CA GLU A 44 4.60 -14.59 3.81
C GLU A 44 5.81 -13.69 3.58
N SER A 45 6.21 -12.91 4.59
CA SER A 45 7.44 -12.12 4.53
C SER A 45 8.67 -13.03 4.39
N GLY A 46 8.72 -14.13 5.15
CA GLY A 46 9.74 -15.16 4.99
C GLY A 46 9.66 -15.86 3.63
N MET A 47 8.45 -16.19 3.17
CA MET A 47 8.24 -16.77 1.85
C MET A 47 8.77 -15.85 0.74
N ALA A 48 8.44 -14.57 0.79
CA ALA A 48 8.84 -13.57 -0.20
C ALA A 48 10.37 -13.44 -0.31
N TRP A 49 11.05 -13.40 0.84
CA TRP A 49 12.48 -13.12 0.90
C TRP A 49 13.35 -14.35 0.66
N PHE A 50 12.86 -15.55 0.97
CA PHE A 50 13.68 -16.76 0.95
C PHE A 50 13.21 -17.86 -0.01
N TRP A 51 11.96 -17.86 -0.49
CA TRP A 51 11.55 -18.87 -1.46
C TRP A 51 12.26 -18.70 -2.81
N PRO A 52 12.53 -19.83 -3.48
CA PRO A 52 13.00 -19.82 -4.87
C PRO A 52 11.89 -19.35 -5.81
N ASP A 53 12.29 -18.77 -6.94
CA ASP A 53 11.38 -18.15 -7.92
C ASP A 53 10.29 -19.09 -8.42
N TRP A 54 10.62 -20.36 -8.67
CA TRP A 54 9.67 -21.36 -9.15
C TRP A 54 8.50 -21.55 -8.19
N ARG A 55 8.76 -21.49 -6.88
CA ARG A 55 7.74 -21.69 -5.85
C ARG A 55 6.85 -20.46 -5.75
N VAL A 56 7.41 -19.26 -5.82
CA VAL A 56 6.62 -18.02 -5.85
C VAL A 56 5.71 -18.00 -7.07
N LYS A 57 6.25 -18.30 -8.26
CA LYS A 57 5.49 -18.34 -9.52
C LYS A 57 4.34 -19.34 -9.47
N HIS A 58 4.57 -20.53 -8.92
CA HIS A 58 3.54 -21.57 -8.78
C HIS A 58 2.30 -21.09 -8.00
N TRP A 59 2.50 -20.30 -6.95
CA TRP A 59 1.41 -19.81 -6.09
C TRP A 59 0.80 -18.48 -6.56
N SER A 60 1.32 -17.87 -7.62
CA SER A 60 0.91 -16.54 -8.07
C SER A 60 0.13 -16.57 -9.38
N ARG A 61 -0.99 -15.86 -9.42
CA ARG A 61 -1.72 -15.53 -10.65
C ARG A 61 -1.66 -14.04 -10.88
N LEU A 62 -1.19 -13.63 -12.06
CA LEU A 62 -1.02 -12.23 -12.43
C LEU A 62 -2.03 -11.86 -13.53
N ILE A 63 -2.76 -10.77 -13.33
CA ILE A 63 -3.76 -10.23 -14.25
C ILE A 63 -3.45 -8.76 -14.48
N GLY A 64 -3.47 -8.29 -15.73
CA GLY A 64 -3.31 -6.88 -16.07
C GLY A 64 -1.86 -6.41 -16.23
N LEU A 65 -0.90 -7.33 -16.39
CA LEU A 65 0.51 -6.96 -16.60
C LEU A 65 0.69 -6.04 -17.82
N GLU A 66 -0.11 -6.28 -18.85
CA GLU A 66 -0.20 -5.49 -20.08
C GLU A 66 -0.49 -4.00 -19.81
N CYS A 67 -1.13 -3.65 -18.68
CA CYS A 67 -1.38 -2.26 -18.30
C CYS A 67 -0.08 -1.52 -18.02
N VAL A 68 0.87 -2.15 -17.33
CA VAL A 68 2.21 -1.60 -17.07
C VAL A 68 2.99 -1.52 -18.39
N GLU A 69 2.95 -2.57 -19.20
CA GLU A 69 3.70 -2.64 -20.47
C GLU A 69 3.25 -1.57 -21.46
N LYS A 70 1.94 -1.30 -21.53
CA LYS A 70 1.39 -0.23 -22.37
C LYS A 70 1.96 1.13 -21.99
N VAL A 71 2.07 1.42 -20.70
CA VAL A 71 2.65 2.69 -20.23
C VAL A 71 4.16 2.73 -20.46
N GLN A 72 4.89 1.64 -20.25
CA GLN A 72 6.33 1.61 -20.49
C GLN A 72 6.70 1.95 -21.95
N LYS A 73 5.83 1.64 -22.91
CA LYS A 73 6.02 2.02 -24.32
C LYS A 73 6.08 3.53 -24.54
N SER A 74 5.46 4.34 -23.68
CA SER A 74 5.54 5.81 -23.77
C SER A 74 6.82 6.40 -23.16
N ARG A 75 7.68 5.56 -22.55
CA ARG A 75 8.90 5.94 -21.80
C ARG A 75 8.64 6.88 -20.61
N GLN A 76 7.38 7.04 -20.20
CA GLN A 76 7.03 7.80 -18.99
C GLN A 76 7.12 6.90 -17.77
N GLY A 77 7.45 7.50 -16.62
CA GLY A 77 7.51 6.78 -15.35
C GLY A 77 6.15 6.24 -14.91
N ILE A 78 6.17 5.20 -14.10
CA ILE A 78 4.97 4.61 -13.51
C ILE A 78 5.03 4.79 -12.00
N LEU A 79 4.07 5.53 -11.46
CA LEU A 79 3.78 5.51 -10.04
C LEU A 79 2.80 4.36 -9.77
N LEU A 80 3.34 3.22 -9.34
CA LEU A 80 2.57 2.02 -9.05
C LEU A 80 1.99 2.12 -7.64
N ILE A 81 0.68 2.39 -7.56
CA ILE A 81 -0.06 2.64 -6.32
C ILE A 81 -0.63 1.34 -5.77
N GLY A 82 -0.27 1.03 -4.53
CA GLY A 82 -0.94 0.00 -3.75
C GLY A 82 -1.32 0.51 -2.37
N VAL A 83 -1.65 -0.44 -1.50
CA VAL A 83 -1.94 -0.18 -0.09
C VAL A 83 -1.11 -1.11 0.77
N HIS A 84 -0.99 -0.83 2.06
CA HIS A 84 -0.34 -1.71 3.03
C HIS A 84 -1.25 -2.90 3.35
N PHE A 85 -1.43 -3.81 2.38
CA PHE A 85 -1.93 -5.15 2.65
C PHE A 85 -0.89 -5.97 3.39
N LEU A 86 -1.35 -6.91 4.22
CA LEU A 86 -0.50 -7.77 5.04
C LEU A 86 0.36 -8.72 4.18
N THR A 87 -0.02 -8.89 2.90
CA THR A 87 0.70 -9.64 1.86
C THR A 87 1.81 -8.82 1.17
N LEU A 88 2.16 -7.65 1.70
CA LEU A 88 3.01 -6.63 1.05
C LEU A 88 4.33 -7.16 0.48
N GLU A 89 5.09 -7.92 1.28
CA GLU A 89 6.39 -8.44 0.85
C GLU A 89 6.23 -9.45 -0.29
N PHE A 90 5.19 -10.28 -0.24
CA PHE A 90 4.89 -11.25 -1.29
C PHE A 90 4.44 -10.55 -2.57
N ALA A 91 3.71 -9.44 -2.46
CA ALA A 91 3.36 -8.58 -3.59
C ALA A 91 4.60 -7.98 -4.26
N ALA A 92 5.54 -7.44 -3.47
CA ALA A 92 6.81 -6.92 -3.99
C ALA A 92 7.61 -7.98 -4.74
N ARG A 93 7.59 -9.21 -4.22
CA ARG A 93 8.30 -10.36 -4.78
C ARG A 93 7.67 -10.81 -6.10
N ILE A 94 6.35 -11.04 -6.13
CA ILE A 94 5.63 -11.43 -7.34
C ILE A 94 5.83 -10.38 -8.43
N LEU A 95 5.57 -9.11 -8.13
CA LEU A 95 5.72 -8.03 -9.11
C LEU A 95 7.13 -8.02 -9.69
N GLY A 96 8.16 -8.03 -8.84
CA GLY A 96 9.55 -7.95 -9.27
C GLY A 96 9.99 -9.09 -10.19
N LEU A 97 9.41 -10.30 -10.04
CA LEU A 97 9.68 -11.42 -10.94
C LEU A 97 9.18 -11.20 -12.38
N HIS A 98 8.25 -10.25 -12.59
CA HIS A 98 7.68 -9.91 -13.89
C HIS A 98 8.11 -8.53 -14.38
N LYS A 99 8.12 -7.53 -13.50
CA LYS A 99 8.52 -6.13 -13.76
C LYS A 99 9.23 -5.60 -12.53
N GLN A 100 10.55 -5.48 -12.63
CA GLN A 100 11.35 -4.93 -11.55
C GLN A 100 10.96 -3.47 -11.27
N ALA A 101 10.69 -3.17 -10.01
CA ALA A 101 10.35 -1.81 -9.56
C ALA A 101 11.41 -1.28 -8.59
N ILE A 102 11.26 -0.01 -8.22
CA ILE A 102 12.01 0.64 -7.14
C ILE A 102 11.03 0.90 -5.99
N GLY A 103 11.27 0.28 -4.84
CA GLY A 103 10.38 0.38 -3.69
C GLY A 103 10.67 1.60 -2.82
N VAL A 104 9.64 2.36 -2.44
CA VAL A 104 9.77 3.37 -1.38
C VAL A 104 9.74 2.68 -0.01
N TYR A 105 10.70 2.98 0.86
CA TYR A 105 10.75 2.37 2.20
C TYR A 105 11.22 3.32 3.29
N ARG A 106 11.00 2.91 4.53
CA ARG A 106 11.67 3.48 5.70
C ARG A 106 12.67 2.44 6.22
N PRO A 107 13.95 2.80 6.43
CA PRO A 107 14.90 1.93 7.10
C PRO A 107 14.38 1.44 8.45
N HIS A 108 14.54 0.15 8.71
CA HIS A 108 14.17 -0.43 9.99
C HIS A 108 15.16 0.02 11.07
N ASN A 109 14.68 0.30 12.29
CA ASN A 109 15.51 0.80 13.38
C ASN A 109 16.61 -0.21 13.78
N ASN A 110 16.29 -1.51 13.73
CA ASN A 110 17.27 -2.58 13.89
C ASN A 110 17.99 -2.83 12.54
N LYS A 111 19.33 -2.67 12.54
CA LYS A 111 20.18 -2.79 11.34
C LYS A 111 20.18 -4.18 10.72
N VAL A 112 20.07 -5.24 11.51
CA VAL A 112 20.02 -6.63 11.01
C VAL A 112 18.71 -6.86 10.27
N ILE A 113 17.59 -6.48 10.88
CA ILE A 113 16.27 -6.57 10.22
C ILE A 113 16.25 -5.70 8.95
N ASN A 114 16.85 -4.50 9.01
CA ASN A 114 16.97 -3.63 7.84
C ASN A 114 17.74 -4.31 6.71
N TRP A 115 18.88 -4.95 7.02
CA TRP A 115 19.68 -5.68 6.05
C TRP A 115 18.89 -6.84 5.42
N ILE A 116 18.20 -7.65 6.24
CA ILE A 116 17.37 -8.77 5.74
C ILE A 116 16.26 -8.25 4.82
N GLN A 117 15.58 -7.16 5.21
CA GLN A 117 14.52 -6.54 4.42
C GLN A 117 15.04 -6.01 3.08
N ILE A 118 16.20 -5.33 3.08
CA ILE A 118 16.84 -4.86 1.85
C ILE A 118 17.18 -6.05 0.95
N TYR A 119 17.92 -7.03 1.49
CA TYR A 119 18.31 -8.24 0.78
C TYR A 119 17.11 -8.93 0.13
N GLY A 120 16.06 -9.21 0.92
CA GLY A 120 14.86 -9.88 0.45
C GLY A 120 14.14 -9.12 -0.67
N ARG A 121 13.99 -7.80 -0.52
CA ARG A 121 13.29 -6.97 -1.50
C ARG A 121 14.08 -6.78 -2.81
N THR A 122 15.40 -6.71 -2.75
CA THR A 122 16.26 -6.51 -3.95
C THR A 122 16.51 -7.79 -4.75
N ARG A 123 16.09 -8.97 -4.26
CA ARG A 123 16.18 -10.24 -5.04
C ARG A 123 15.41 -10.21 -6.36
N SER A 124 14.37 -9.38 -6.47
CA SER A 124 13.56 -9.26 -7.69
C SER A 124 13.29 -7.81 -8.09
N ASN A 125 13.86 -6.83 -7.39
CA ASN A 125 13.59 -5.42 -7.64
C ASN A 125 14.90 -4.64 -7.80
N LYS A 126 14.85 -3.54 -8.54
CA LYS A 126 16.04 -2.75 -8.90
C LYS A 126 16.68 -2.07 -7.70
N GLY A 127 15.89 -1.74 -6.68
CA GLY A 127 16.39 -1.06 -5.50
C GLY A 127 15.30 -0.50 -4.61
N LEU A 128 15.74 0.25 -3.60
CA LEU A 128 14.88 0.89 -2.62
C LEU A 128 15.29 2.36 -2.44
N ILE A 129 14.31 3.26 -2.32
CA ILE A 129 14.51 4.68 -2.04
C ILE A 129 13.92 4.99 -0.67
N ASP A 130 14.69 5.65 0.20
CA ASP A 130 14.17 6.14 1.48
C ASP A 130 13.02 7.12 1.24
N ARG A 131 11.94 7.00 2.01
CA ARG A 131 10.76 7.85 1.93
C ARG A 131 11.05 9.36 2.02
N ASN A 132 12.17 9.74 2.63
CA ASN A 132 12.59 11.13 2.78
C ASN A 132 13.27 11.68 1.50
N HIS A 133 13.67 10.83 0.55
CA HIS A 133 14.41 11.20 -0.66
C HIS A 133 13.48 11.45 -1.86
N ILE A 134 12.55 12.40 -1.70
CA ILE A 134 11.53 12.73 -2.72
C ILE A 134 12.16 13.14 -4.06
N LYS A 135 13.27 13.89 -4.05
CA LYS A 135 13.98 14.27 -5.29
C LYS A 135 14.42 13.04 -6.09
N THR A 136 14.94 12.02 -5.41
CA THR A 136 15.36 10.76 -6.03
C THR A 136 14.17 9.99 -6.62
N MET A 137 13.02 10.01 -5.94
CA MET A 137 11.78 9.43 -6.47
C MET A 137 11.31 10.12 -7.75
N ILE A 138 11.35 11.46 -7.78
CA ILE A 138 11.00 12.22 -8.98
C ILE A 138 11.96 11.90 -10.13
N LEU A 139 13.27 11.83 -9.86
CA LEU A 139 14.27 11.45 -10.86
C LEU A 139 14.05 10.02 -11.39
N CYS A 140 13.69 9.08 -10.52
CA CYS A 140 13.30 7.72 -10.89
C CYS A 140 12.15 7.73 -11.90
N LEU A 141 11.07 8.46 -11.59
CA LEU A 141 9.92 8.57 -12.49
C LEU A 141 10.29 9.23 -13.83
N LYS A 142 11.09 10.30 -13.81
CA LYS A 142 11.57 10.96 -15.05
C LYS A 142 12.42 10.06 -15.95
N LYS A 143 13.05 9.01 -15.38
CA LYS A 143 13.83 8.02 -16.14
C LYS A 143 12.96 6.91 -16.75
N GLY A 144 11.63 6.97 -16.61
CA GLY A 144 10.73 5.93 -17.11
C GLY A 144 10.65 4.69 -16.21
N GLU A 145 11.13 4.78 -14.96
CA GLU A 145 11.13 3.67 -14.03
C GLU A 145 9.77 3.47 -13.34
N ILE A 146 9.57 2.27 -12.79
CA ILE A 146 8.42 1.94 -11.94
C ILE A 146 8.78 2.26 -10.49
N LEU A 147 8.12 3.26 -9.90
CA LEU A 147 8.20 3.58 -8.49
C LEU A 147 7.02 2.97 -7.75
N TRP A 148 7.30 2.06 -6.82
CA TRP A 148 6.29 1.41 -6.00
C TRP A 148 5.99 2.22 -4.73
N TYR A 149 4.75 2.70 -4.61
CA TYR A 149 4.38 3.72 -3.63
C TYR A 149 3.02 3.41 -2.95
N LEU A 150 2.96 3.65 -1.64
CA LEU A 150 1.82 3.32 -0.78
C LEU A 150 1.36 4.58 0.00
N PRO A 151 0.36 5.31 -0.50
CA PRO A 151 -0.10 6.59 0.08
C PRO A 151 -1.15 6.49 1.19
N ASP A 152 -1.43 5.28 1.69
CA ASP A 152 -2.54 4.95 2.60
C ASP A 152 -2.21 5.10 4.10
N HIS A 153 -1.00 5.56 4.45
CA HIS A 153 -0.61 5.84 5.82
C HIS A 153 -0.69 7.33 6.19
N ASP A 154 -0.92 7.61 7.47
CA ASP A 154 -0.79 8.96 8.06
C ASP A 154 0.69 9.37 8.22
N TYR A 155 1.08 10.44 7.51
CA TYR A 155 2.41 11.06 7.51
C TYR A 155 2.51 12.35 8.34
N GLY A 156 1.50 12.66 9.17
CA GLY A 156 1.45 13.86 10.01
C GLY A 156 1.02 15.12 9.26
N PRO A 157 0.84 16.23 10.00
CA PRO A 157 0.15 17.42 9.51
C PRO A 157 0.96 18.19 8.46
N ARG A 158 2.30 18.11 8.51
CA ARG A 158 3.17 18.83 7.56
C ARG A 158 3.13 18.27 6.14
N SER A 159 2.79 17.00 5.97
CA SER A 159 2.87 16.31 4.68
C SER A 159 1.52 15.89 4.13
N SER A 160 0.44 16.38 4.74
CA SER A 160 -0.92 15.90 4.48
C SER A 160 -1.91 17.05 4.35
N VAL A 161 -2.96 16.80 3.59
CA VAL A 161 -4.22 17.55 3.60
C VAL A 161 -5.28 16.72 4.34
N PHE A 162 -6.37 17.35 4.76
CA PHE A 162 -7.49 16.65 5.40
C PHE A 162 -8.59 16.45 4.37
N VAL A 163 -8.87 15.19 4.04
CA VAL A 163 -9.84 14.80 3.02
C VAL A 163 -10.56 13.50 3.43
N PRO A 164 -11.73 13.19 2.85
CA PRO A 164 -12.50 12.01 3.23
C PRO A 164 -11.76 10.70 2.94
N PHE A 165 -11.83 9.76 3.88
CA PHE A 165 -11.35 8.38 3.74
C PHE A 165 -12.35 7.43 4.41
N PHE A 166 -13.06 6.63 3.62
CA PHE A 166 -14.27 5.93 4.03
C PHE A 166 -15.24 6.91 4.72
N ALA A 167 -15.85 6.54 5.86
CA ALA A 167 -16.75 7.39 6.63
C ALA A 167 -16.05 8.45 7.51
N VAL A 168 -14.71 8.60 7.42
CA VAL A 168 -13.97 9.64 8.13
C VAL A 168 -13.74 10.84 7.22
N GLU A 169 -14.50 11.91 7.44
CA GLU A 169 -14.47 13.13 6.60
C GLU A 169 -13.10 13.83 6.56
N GLN A 170 -12.39 13.86 7.68
CA GLN A 170 -11.14 14.61 7.83
C GLN A 170 -9.95 13.70 8.12
N ALA A 171 -9.59 12.83 7.17
CA ALA A 171 -8.40 11.98 7.30
C ALA A 171 -7.14 12.69 6.78
N ALA A 172 -6.06 12.68 7.55
CA ALA A 172 -4.76 13.17 7.08
C ALA A 172 -4.24 12.27 5.94
N THR A 173 -4.27 12.77 4.70
CA THR A 173 -3.82 12.06 3.51
C THR A 173 -2.65 12.78 2.87
N THR A 174 -1.62 12.01 2.46
CA THR A 174 -0.38 12.57 1.95
C THR A 174 -0.58 13.31 0.63
N ARG A 175 0.11 14.44 0.49
CA ARG A 175 0.26 15.19 -0.77
C ARG A 175 1.32 14.59 -1.69
N GLY A 176 2.03 13.55 -1.23
CA GLY A 176 3.14 12.94 -1.96
C GLY A 176 2.75 12.43 -3.33
N THR A 177 1.53 11.88 -3.48
CA THR A 177 1.04 11.41 -4.78
C THR A 177 0.91 12.54 -5.81
N HIS A 178 0.33 13.69 -5.41
CA HIS A 178 0.25 14.88 -6.26
C HIS A 178 1.64 15.34 -6.72
N LEU A 179 2.57 15.46 -5.78
CA LEU A 179 3.94 15.90 -6.05
C LEU A 179 4.69 14.94 -7.00
N LEU A 180 4.58 13.63 -6.76
CA LEU A 180 5.29 12.61 -7.55
C LEU A 180 4.73 12.53 -8.97
N ILE A 181 3.42 12.56 -9.14
CA ILE A 181 2.79 12.52 -10.47
C ILE A 181 3.11 13.80 -11.24
N SER A 182 2.89 14.97 -10.64
CA SER A 182 3.07 16.27 -11.30
C SER A 182 4.52 16.56 -11.69
N LYS A 183 5.47 16.35 -10.77
CA LYS A 183 6.90 16.63 -11.03
C LYS A 183 7.63 15.50 -11.73
N GLY A 184 7.15 14.27 -11.59
CA GLY A 184 7.70 13.09 -12.25
C GLY A 184 7.15 12.86 -13.65
N SER A 185 6.07 13.55 -14.05
CA SER A 185 5.32 13.30 -15.29
C SER A 185 4.96 11.82 -15.42
N ALA A 186 4.50 11.23 -14.31
CA ALA A 186 4.29 9.80 -14.17
C ALA A 186 2.84 9.41 -14.43
N ASN A 187 2.64 8.20 -14.94
CA ASN A 187 1.33 7.58 -15.00
C ASN A 187 1.04 6.90 -13.66
N CYS A 188 -0.17 7.09 -13.14
CA CYS A 188 -0.60 6.46 -11.90
C CYS A 188 -1.29 5.13 -12.20
N VAL A 189 -0.72 4.01 -11.77
CA VAL A 189 -1.23 2.65 -12.05
C VAL A 189 -1.58 1.97 -10.73
N PRO A 190 -2.87 1.71 -10.43
CA PRO A 190 -3.26 0.97 -9.24
C PRO A 190 -2.96 -0.53 -9.37
N TYR A 191 -2.60 -1.18 -8.28
CA TYR A 191 -2.51 -2.63 -8.21
C TYR A 191 -2.87 -3.14 -6.81
N HIS A 192 -3.16 -4.44 -6.70
CA HIS A 192 -3.34 -5.10 -5.43
C HIS A 192 -3.00 -6.59 -5.51
N LEU A 193 -2.61 -7.18 -4.39
CA LEU A 193 -2.41 -8.62 -4.22
C LEU A 193 -3.38 -9.16 -3.17
N VAL A 194 -4.29 -10.04 -3.55
CA VAL A 194 -5.20 -10.72 -2.63
C VAL A 194 -4.76 -12.16 -2.44
N ARG A 195 -4.62 -12.58 -1.18
CA ARG A 195 -4.52 -14.00 -0.80
C ARG A 195 -5.89 -14.63 -1.01
N LEU A 196 -5.93 -15.71 -1.78
CA LEU A 196 -7.17 -16.44 -2.06
C LEU A 196 -7.51 -17.39 -0.90
N PRO A 197 -8.81 -17.63 -0.65
CA PRO A 197 -9.25 -18.59 0.36
C PRO A 197 -8.80 -20.02 0.02
N ASP A 198 -8.88 -20.91 1.02
CA ASP A 198 -8.63 -22.35 0.89
C ASP A 198 -7.23 -22.70 0.33
N ALA A 199 -6.24 -21.87 0.66
CA ALA A 199 -4.86 -22.03 0.18
C ALA A 199 -4.75 -22.10 -1.36
N LYS A 200 -5.61 -21.41 -2.12
CA LYS A 200 -5.57 -21.39 -3.60
C LYS A 200 -4.51 -20.43 -4.19
N GLY A 201 -3.57 -19.98 -3.37
CA GLY A 201 -2.50 -19.06 -3.75
C GLY A 201 -2.92 -17.59 -3.71
N TYR A 202 -2.35 -16.80 -4.63
CA TYR A 202 -2.46 -15.34 -4.63
C TYR A 202 -2.86 -14.83 -6.00
N ARG A 203 -3.67 -13.78 -6.02
CA ARG A 203 -4.03 -13.05 -7.25
C ARG A 203 -3.51 -11.63 -7.17
N MET A 204 -2.57 -11.30 -8.06
CA MET A 204 -2.15 -9.94 -8.31
C MET A 204 -2.97 -9.38 -9.47
N THR A 205 -3.61 -8.25 -9.24
CA THR A 205 -4.36 -7.52 -10.27
C THR A 205 -3.72 -6.15 -10.43
N ILE A 206 -3.34 -5.82 -11.66
CA ILE A 206 -2.87 -4.48 -12.05
C ILE A 206 -4.00 -3.85 -12.86
N SER A 207 -4.48 -2.70 -12.42
CA SER A 207 -5.53 -1.96 -13.10
C SER A 207 -4.93 -1.04 -14.17
N PRO A 208 -5.72 -0.61 -15.17
CA PRO A 208 -5.29 0.43 -16.10
C PRO A 208 -4.82 1.70 -15.37
N ALA A 209 -3.93 2.45 -16.04
CA ALA A 209 -3.54 3.76 -15.54
C ALA A 209 -4.77 4.66 -15.34
N LEU A 210 -4.77 5.46 -14.28
CA LEU A 210 -5.83 6.43 -14.01
C LEU A 210 -5.82 7.50 -15.10
N ASN A 211 -6.94 7.63 -15.81
CA ASN A 211 -7.14 8.71 -16.77
C ASN A 211 -7.72 9.93 -16.05
N ASN A 212 -7.37 11.14 -16.49
CA ASN A 212 -7.92 12.40 -15.98
C ASN A 212 -7.83 12.55 -14.46
N PHE A 213 -6.75 12.06 -13.85
CA PHE A 213 -6.52 12.21 -12.42
C PHE A 213 -6.32 13.70 -12.09
N PRO A 214 -7.08 14.29 -11.14
CA PRO A 214 -6.98 15.72 -10.87
C PRO A 214 -5.59 16.01 -10.29
N LEU A 215 -4.91 17.03 -10.85
CA LEU A 215 -3.56 17.43 -10.48
C LEU A 215 -3.41 18.95 -10.33
N GLN A 216 -4.47 19.71 -10.57
CA GLN A 216 -4.50 21.16 -10.44
C GLN A 216 -4.45 21.56 -8.96
N ASP A 217 -5.09 20.78 -8.09
CA ASP A 217 -5.14 21.01 -6.65
C ASP A 217 -4.71 19.76 -5.86
N GLU A 218 -3.86 19.95 -4.86
CA GLU A 218 -3.31 18.86 -4.05
C GLU A 218 -4.36 18.21 -3.13
N THR A 219 -5.42 18.93 -2.76
CA THR A 219 -6.53 18.45 -1.92
C THR A 219 -7.46 17.56 -2.74
N GLU A 220 -7.89 18.01 -3.92
CA GLU A 220 -8.68 17.20 -4.85
C GLU A 220 -7.95 15.93 -5.29
N THR A 221 -6.64 16.04 -5.52
CA THR A 221 -5.77 14.90 -5.82
C THR A 221 -5.78 13.88 -4.69
N ALA A 222 -5.62 14.35 -3.44
CA ALA A 222 -5.60 13.49 -2.27
C ALA A 222 -6.96 12.81 -2.03
N ALA A 223 -8.07 13.54 -2.20
CA ALA A 223 -9.42 13.00 -2.08
C ALA A 223 -9.69 11.91 -3.14
N SER A 224 -9.29 12.17 -4.39
CA SER A 224 -9.41 11.20 -5.48
C SER A 224 -8.53 9.97 -5.25
N MET A 225 -7.32 10.15 -4.72
CA MET A 225 -6.43 9.06 -4.34
C MET A 225 -7.04 8.20 -3.22
N ASN A 226 -7.69 8.81 -2.23
CA ASN A 226 -8.39 8.05 -1.19
C ASN A 226 -9.47 7.15 -1.78
N LYS A 227 -10.22 7.58 -2.80
CA LYS A 227 -11.20 6.71 -3.50
C LYS A 227 -10.57 5.52 -4.21
N VAL A 228 -9.38 5.70 -4.79
CA VAL A 228 -8.60 4.59 -5.37
C VAL A 228 -8.17 3.61 -4.27
N ILE A 229 -7.65 4.12 -3.15
CA ILE A 229 -7.23 3.32 -1.99
C ILE A 229 -8.43 2.56 -1.39
N GLU A 230 -9.57 3.23 -1.19
CA GLU A 230 -10.80 2.62 -0.68
C GLU A 230 -11.23 1.43 -1.55
N ASN A 231 -11.23 1.60 -2.89
CA ASN A 231 -11.57 0.54 -3.83
C ASN A 231 -10.61 -0.67 -3.71
N ILE A 232 -9.31 -0.39 -3.57
CA ILE A 232 -8.31 -1.46 -3.35
C ILE A 232 -8.57 -2.18 -2.04
N ILE A 233 -8.78 -1.44 -0.93
CA ILE A 233 -9.02 -2.02 0.39
C ILE A 233 -10.27 -2.91 0.38
N GLN A 234 -11.34 -2.46 -0.29
CA GLN A 234 -12.58 -3.23 -0.40
C GLN A 234 -12.43 -4.58 -1.12
N LYS A 235 -11.33 -4.82 -1.86
CA LYS A 235 -11.08 -6.15 -2.48
C LYS A 235 -10.80 -7.24 -1.45
N ALA A 236 -10.23 -6.89 -0.31
CA ALA A 236 -9.92 -7.80 0.79
C ALA A 236 -9.71 -6.99 2.09
N PRO A 237 -10.77 -6.40 2.68
CA PRO A 237 -10.65 -5.51 3.83
C PRO A 237 -10.00 -6.22 5.03
N GLU A 238 -10.19 -7.53 5.17
CA GLU A 238 -9.55 -8.34 6.19
C GLU A 238 -8.04 -8.48 6.00
N GLN A 239 -7.49 -8.16 4.82
CA GLN A 239 -6.05 -8.25 4.53
C GLN A 239 -5.35 -6.89 4.62
N TYR A 240 -6.06 -5.80 4.90
CA TYR A 240 -5.46 -4.48 5.08
C TYR A 240 -4.81 -4.31 6.45
N MET A 241 -3.72 -3.55 6.55
CA MET A 241 -2.98 -3.31 7.79
C MET A 241 -3.70 -2.30 8.71
N TRP A 242 -4.86 -2.71 9.23
CA TRP A 242 -5.66 -1.93 10.19
C TRP A 242 -4.96 -1.65 11.53
N GLN A 243 -3.78 -2.23 11.77
CA GLN A 243 -2.98 -1.99 12.98
C GLN A 243 -2.29 -0.61 12.99
N HIS A 244 -2.24 0.08 11.84
CA HIS A 244 -1.74 1.46 11.77
C HIS A 244 -2.76 2.44 12.35
N ARG A 245 -2.28 3.44 13.09
CA ARG A 245 -3.14 4.54 13.56
C ARG A 245 -3.38 5.51 12.39
N ARG A 246 -4.24 5.12 11.44
CA ARG A 246 -4.57 5.85 10.21
C ARG A 246 -5.14 7.26 10.43
N PHE A 247 -5.79 7.51 11.56
CA PHE A 247 -6.49 8.76 11.85
C PHE A 247 -5.90 9.53 13.05
N LYS A 248 -4.61 9.35 13.34
CA LYS A 248 -3.97 9.92 14.55
C LYS A 248 -3.74 11.42 14.42
N THR A 249 -3.57 11.90 13.20
CA THR A 249 -3.40 13.31 12.88
C THR A 249 -4.76 13.89 12.53
N ARG A 250 -5.13 14.97 13.21
CA ARG A 250 -6.42 15.66 13.06
C ARG A 250 -6.22 17.13 12.73
N PRO A 251 -7.23 17.81 12.15
CA PRO A 251 -7.25 19.26 12.06
C PRO A 251 -6.98 19.92 13.42
N LYS A 252 -6.41 21.12 13.41
CA LYS A 252 -6.07 21.85 14.64
C LYS A 252 -7.34 22.10 15.46
N GLY A 253 -7.33 21.65 16.72
CA GLY A 253 -8.47 21.83 17.64
C GLY A 253 -9.42 20.64 17.71
N GLU A 254 -9.27 19.63 16.85
CA GLU A 254 -10.08 18.41 16.94
C GLU A 254 -9.48 17.38 17.91
N GLU A 255 -10.36 16.57 18.52
CA GLU A 255 -9.99 15.51 19.45
C GLU A 255 -9.37 14.28 18.78
N SER A 256 -8.60 13.51 19.56
CA SER A 256 -8.04 12.23 19.10
C SER A 256 -9.15 11.23 18.80
N LEU A 257 -9.02 10.52 17.67
CA LEU A 257 -9.89 9.39 17.34
C LEU A 257 -9.42 8.05 17.94
N TYR A 258 -8.35 8.03 18.74
CA TYR A 258 -7.79 6.87 19.45
C TYR A 258 -7.56 7.14 20.92
#